data_AF-A0A2D4H3N6-F1
#
_entry.id   AF-A0A2D4H3N6-F1
#
_cell.length_a   1.000
_cell.length_b   1.000
_cell.length_c   1.000
_cell.angle_alpha   90.00
_cell.angle_beta   90.00
_cell.angle_gamma   90.00
#
_symmetry.space_group_name_H-M   'P 1'
#
loop_
_entity.id
_entity.type
_entity.pdbx_description
1 polymer ?
#
loop_
_entity_poly.entity_id
_entity_poly.type
_entity_poly.pdbx_seq_one_letter_code
_entity_poly.pdbx_strand_id
1 'polypeptide(L)'
;MGHINFGANNSDFKGLTHNITLGSTILSNWLIYPLDIDSAVAQEWPPYVPQSKSTAGPAFYTGVFKTPGINYDTYVKFPGWSKGQIWINGFNLGRFWPVRGPQKTLFVPGFLLSTSVLNTIVVLELQNAPSNPKVLFLDRPVLNSTSSFSLKDMK
;
A
#
# COMPACT_ATOMS: atom_id res chain seq x y z
N MET A 1 -10.04 -2.12 6.22
CA MET A 1 -9.16 -3.15 6.84
C MET A 1 -9.82 -4.53 6.83
N GLY A 2 -10.44 -4.94 5.70
CA GLY A 2 -11.21 -6.19 5.65
C GLY A 2 -12.50 -6.15 6.48
N HIS A 3 -13.47 -6.96 6.08
CA HIS A 3 -14.62 -7.27 6.93
C HIS A 3 -14.25 -8.36 7.92
N ILE A 4 -14.94 -8.39 9.06
CA ILE A 4 -14.92 -9.51 10.00
C ILE A 4 -15.40 -10.76 9.25
N ASN A 5 -14.67 -11.87 9.39
CA ASN A 5 -14.96 -13.13 8.69
C ASN A 5 -15.35 -14.28 9.64
N PHE A 6 -15.52 -13.99 10.93
CA PHE A 6 -15.86 -15.00 11.94
C PHE A 6 -16.68 -14.39 13.08
N GLY A 7 -17.59 -15.19 13.66
CA GLY A 7 -18.46 -14.80 14.75
C GLY A 7 -19.81 -14.25 14.30
N ALA A 8 -20.71 -14.00 15.26
CA ALA A 8 -22.11 -13.65 15.02
C ALA A 8 -22.35 -12.16 14.63
N ASN A 9 -21.28 -11.39 14.40
CA ASN A 9 -21.41 -9.96 14.14
C ASN A 9 -21.70 -9.70 12.67
N ASN A 10 -22.98 -9.57 12.32
CA ASN A 10 -23.45 -9.31 10.96
C ASN A 10 -23.41 -7.81 10.59
N SER A 11 -23.02 -6.92 11.51
CA SER A 11 -23.12 -5.47 11.37
C SER A 11 -21.75 -4.79 11.24
N ASP A 12 -20.91 -5.29 10.34
CA ASP A 12 -19.55 -4.77 10.13
C ASP A 12 -19.49 -3.69 9.02
N PHE A 13 -20.33 -2.67 9.15
CA PHE A 13 -20.30 -1.49 8.28
C PHE A 13 -18.98 -0.73 8.41
N LYS A 14 -18.49 -0.17 7.30
CA LYS A 14 -17.19 0.52 7.23
C LYS A 14 -17.34 2.00 6.94
N GLY A 15 -16.31 2.77 7.28
CA GLY A 15 -16.31 4.21 7.17
C GLY A 15 -16.79 4.88 8.46
N LEU A 16 -17.45 6.02 8.32
CA LEU A 16 -17.98 6.80 9.43
C LEU A 16 -19.42 6.33 9.68
N THR A 17 -19.60 5.44 10.66
CA THR A 17 -20.90 4.80 10.95
C THR A 17 -21.79 5.62 11.88
N HIS A 18 -21.27 6.71 12.44
CA HIS A 18 -21.95 7.59 13.38
C HIS A 18 -21.57 9.05 13.10
N ASN A 19 -22.31 9.98 13.70
CA ASN A 19 -22.04 11.41 13.61
C ASN A 19 -20.62 11.75 14.10
N ILE A 20 -19.95 12.63 13.37
CA ILE A 20 -18.70 13.25 13.82
C ILE A 20 -19.05 14.52 14.59
N THR A 21 -18.39 14.75 15.72
CA THR A 21 -18.54 15.98 16.49
C THR A 21 -17.23 16.76 16.57
N LEU A 22 -17.33 18.08 16.61
CA LEU A 22 -16.27 18.99 17.06
C LEU A 22 -16.70 19.57 18.41
N GLY A 23 -16.09 19.08 19.49
CA GLY A 23 -16.63 19.32 20.83
C GLY A 23 -18.03 18.71 20.97
N SER A 24 -19.01 19.53 21.37
CA SER A 24 -20.42 19.13 21.49
C SER A 24 -21.23 19.33 20.21
N THR A 25 -20.65 19.89 19.15
CA THR A 25 -21.37 20.22 17.92
C THR A 25 -21.25 19.10 16.89
N ILE A 26 -22.37 18.62 16.36
CA ILE A 26 -22.40 17.65 15.26
C ILE A 26 -22.01 18.34 13.95
N LEU A 27 -21.05 17.76 13.23
CA LEU A 27 -20.65 18.18 11.89
C LEU A 27 -21.58 17.56 10.83
N SER A 28 -22.11 18.38 9.94
CA SER A 28 -23.07 17.99 8.89
C SER A 28 -22.62 18.49 7.51
N ASN A 29 -23.43 18.22 6.47
CA ASN A 29 -23.19 18.63 5.07
C ASN A 29 -21.93 18.02 4.44
N TRP A 30 -21.73 16.72 4.63
CA TRP A 30 -20.59 15.97 4.11
C TRP A 30 -20.65 15.78 2.60
N LEU A 31 -19.50 15.99 1.94
CA LEU A 31 -19.21 15.45 0.62
C LEU A 31 -18.43 14.16 0.79
N ILE A 32 -18.93 13.06 0.26
CA ILE A 32 -18.33 11.72 0.39
C ILE A 32 -17.89 11.26 -0.99
N TYR A 33 -16.60 10.95 -1.12
CA TYR A 33 -15.99 10.51 -2.38
C TYR A 33 -15.63 9.03 -2.29
N PRO A 34 -16.39 8.13 -2.92
CA PRO A 34 -15.93 6.77 -3.12
C PRO A 34 -14.73 6.78 -4.08
N LEU A 35 -13.68 6.06 -3.72
CA LEU A 35 -12.45 5.99 -4.52
C LEU A 35 -12.33 4.60 -5.14
N ASP A 36 -12.57 4.50 -6.46
CA ASP A 36 -12.32 3.29 -7.24
C ASP A 36 -10.85 3.23 -7.70
N ILE A 37 -9.97 3.01 -6.73
CA ILE A 37 -8.52 3.07 -6.93
C ILE A 37 -8.05 1.94 -7.85
N ASP A 38 -8.64 0.75 -7.74
CA ASP A 38 -8.23 -0.40 -8.55
C ASP A 38 -8.52 -0.15 -10.04
N SER A 39 -9.70 0.38 -10.38
CA SER A 39 -10.00 0.77 -11.76
C SER A 39 -9.10 1.89 -12.26
N ALA A 40 -8.81 2.90 -11.42
CA ALA A 40 -7.91 3.99 -11.80
C ALA A 40 -6.50 3.48 -12.12
N VAL A 41 -5.95 2.61 -11.28
CA VAL A 41 -4.62 2.01 -11.47
C VAL A 41 -4.59 1.05 -12.65
N ALA A 42 -5.66 0.30 -12.90
CA ALA A 42 -5.80 -0.52 -14.10
C ALA A 42 -5.83 0.30 -15.40
N GLN A 43 -6.31 1.56 -15.33
CA GLN A 43 -6.31 2.52 -16.43
C GLN A 43 -5.04 3.40 -16.46
N GLU A 44 -3.94 2.91 -15.88
CA GLU A 44 -2.63 3.58 -15.86
C GLU A 44 -2.60 4.93 -15.12
N TRP A 45 -3.55 5.16 -14.21
CA TRP A 45 -3.52 6.30 -13.30
C TRP A 45 -3.06 5.90 -11.89
N PRO A 46 -2.14 6.64 -11.24
CA PRO A 46 -1.51 7.85 -11.74
C PRO A 46 -0.41 7.57 -12.76
N PRO A 47 -0.17 8.49 -13.70
CA PRO A 47 0.90 8.35 -14.68
C PRO A 47 2.26 8.37 -13.99
N TYR A 48 3.24 7.69 -14.59
CA TYR A 48 4.62 7.74 -14.12
C TYR A 48 5.20 9.16 -14.25
N VAL A 49 5.66 9.74 -13.14
CA VAL A 49 6.33 11.05 -13.11
C VAL A 49 7.75 10.89 -12.54
N PRO A 50 8.81 11.26 -13.28
CA PRO A 50 10.20 11.07 -12.85
C PRO A 50 10.60 11.84 -11.58
N GLN A 51 9.90 12.94 -11.30
CA GLN A 51 10.19 13.79 -10.16
C GLN A 51 8.89 14.44 -9.67
N SER A 52 8.54 14.20 -8.41
CA SER A 52 7.45 14.90 -7.75
C SER A 52 7.91 15.42 -6.39
N LYS A 53 7.28 16.51 -5.93
CA LYS A 53 7.48 17.00 -4.57
C LYS A 53 6.64 16.12 -3.64
N SER A 54 7.26 15.60 -2.59
CA SER A 54 6.53 14.93 -1.51
C SER A 54 5.58 15.94 -0.85
N THR A 55 4.31 15.57 -0.74
CA THR A 55 3.30 16.32 -0.01
C THR A 55 2.96 15.59 1.28
N ALA A 56 2.54 16.33 2.31
CA ALA A 56 2.05 15.72 3.54
C ALA A 56 0.75 14.95 3.27
N GLY A 57 0.63 13.74 3.83
CA GLY A 57 -0.56 12.89 3.75
C GLY A 57 -0.47 11.75 2.74
N PRO A 58 -1.59 11.04 2.50
CA PRO A 58 -1.63 9.93 1.57
C PRO A 58 -1.26 10.33 0.14
N ALA A 59 -0.37 9.57 -0.50
CA ALA A 59 0.10 9.87 -1.84
C ALA A 59 0.43 8.60 -2.63
N PHE A 60 0.29 8.71 -3.95
CA PHE A 60 0.73 7.68 -4.88
C PHE A 60 2.17 7.92 -5.33
N TYR A 61 2.92 6.83 -5.44
CA TYR A 61 4.29 6.79 -5.91
C TYR A 61 4.37 5.79 -7.07
N THR A 62 4.94 6.22 -8.18
CA THR A 62 5.05 5.43 -9.40
C THR A 62 6.50 5.12 -9.69
N GLY A 63 6.79 3.91 -10.16
CA GLY A 63 8.11 3.52 -10.62
C GLY A 63 8.03 2.52 -11.76
N VAL A 64 9.13 2.34 -12.48
CA VAL A 64 9.25 1.35 -13.55
C VAL A 64 10.53 0.54 -13.39
N PHE A 65 10.51 -0.72 -13.80
CA PHE A 65 11.71 -1.58 -13.80
C PHE A 65 11.70 -2.60 -14.94
N LYS A 66 12.90 -3.05 -15.31
CA LYS A 66 13.09 -4.19 -16.23
C LYS A 66 13.40 -5.44 -15.40
N THR A 67 12.84 -6.57 -15.81
CA THR A 67 13.29 -7.87 -15.30
C THR A 67 14.62 -8.25 -15.96
N PRO A 68 15.43 -9.14 -15.35
CA PRO A 68 16.69 -9.60 -15.93
C PRO A 68 16.52 -10.59 -17.09
N GLY A 69 15.39 -10.53 -17.82
CA GLY A 69 15.05 -11.44 -18.92
C GLY A 69 14.31 -12.72 -18.50
N ILE A 70 13.95 -12.86 -17.23
CA ILE A 70 13.17 -14.01 -16.70
C ILE A 70 12.08 -13.51 -15.76
N ASN A 71 10.93 -14.17 -15.74
CA ASN A 71 9.74 -13.84 -14.95
C ASN A 71 9.51 -14.82 -13.79
N TYR A 72 10.52 -15.03 -12.94
CA TYR A 72 10.34 -15.85 -11.73
C TYR A 72 9.47 -15.15 -10.70
N ASP A 73 8.83 -15.98 -9.89
CA ASP A 73 8.21 -15.55 -8.63
C ASP A 73 9.22 -14.79 -7.76
N THR A 74 8.75 -13.75 -7.08
CA THR A 74 9.58 -12.91 -6.21
C THR A 74 8.76 -12.35 -5.05
N TYR A 75 9.43 -11.60 -4.17
CA TYR A 75 8.83 -10.97 -3.00
C TYR A 75 9.21 -9.50 -2.94
N VAL A 76 8.23 -8.60 -2.92
CA VAL A 76 8.48 -7.16 -2.80
C VAL A 76 8.59 -6.77 -1.31
N LYS A 77 9.65 -6.05 -0.96
CA LYS A 77 9.95 -5.48 0.37
C LYS A 77 9.89 -3.96 0.33
N PHE A 78 9.44 -3.37 1.43
CA PHE A 78 9.14 -1.94 1.55
C PHE A 78 10.04 -1.24 2.59
N PRO A 79 11.34 -1.02 2.30
CA PRO A 79 12.24 -0.36 3.25
C PRO A 79 11.85 1.11 3.48
N GLY A 80 11.60 1.47 4.73
CA GLY A 80 11.29 2.85 5.14
C GLY A 80 9.86 3.32 4.86
N TRP A 81 9.04 2.52 4.17
CA TRP A 81 7.60 2.78 4.03
C TRP A 81 6.86 2.42 5.31
N SER A 82 5.68 3.02 5.51
CA SER A 82 4.88 2.79 6.70
C SER A 82 3.69 1.87 6.47
N LYS A 83 2.69 2.30 5.71
CA LYS A 83 1.42 1.58 5.54
C LYS A 83 0.80 1.95 4.22
N GLY A 84 0.41 0.94 3.44
CA GLY A 84 -0.15 1.24 2.14
C GLY A 84 -0.61 0.03 1.35
N GLN A 85 -0.72 0.25 0.06
CA GLN A 85 -1.15 -0.72 -0.94
C GLN A 85 -0.25 -0.61 -2.18
N ILE A 86 -0.03 -1.73 -2.86
CA ILE A 86 0.84 -1.77 -4.04
C ILE A 86 0.16 -2.51 -5.20
N TRP A 87 0.39 -2.00 -6.40
CA TRP A 87 0.04 -2.62 -7.65
C TRP A 87 1.29 -2.83 -8.50
N ILE A 88 1.33 -3.94 -9.23
CA ILE A 88 2.32 -4.20 -10.27
C ILE A 88 1.58 -4.49 -11.56
N ASN A 89 1.88 -3.73 -12.62
CA ASN A 89 1.21 -3.83 -13.92
C ASN A 89 -0.33 -3.81 -13.81
N GLY A 90 -0.86 -2.90 -12.98
CA GLY A 90 -2.30 -2.78 -12.73
C GLY A 90 -2.87 -3.80 -11.75
N PHE A 91 -2.16 -4.88 -11.43
CA PHE A 91 -2.63 -5.92 -10.52
C PHE A 91 -2.38 -5.55 -9.05
N ASN A 92 -3.45 -5.57 -8.25
CA ASN A 92 -3.41 -5.26 -6.82
C ASN A 92 -2.81 -6.41 -6.01
N LEU A 93 -1.58 -6.27 -5.54
CA LEU A 93 -0.91 -7.28 -4.70
C LEU A 93 -1.41 -7.26 -3.25
N GLY A 94 -2.13 -6.21 -2.86
CA GLY A 94 -2.67 -6.04 -1.53
C GLY A 94 -1.86 -5.10 -0.65
N ARG A 95 -2.06 -5.24 0.66
CA ARG A 95 -1.65 -4.26 1.68
C ARG A 95 -0.28 -4.58 2.24
N PHE A 96 0.56 -3.57 2.41
CA PHE A 96 1.77 -3.66 3.21
C PHE A 96 1.63 -2.85 4.51
N TRP A 97 2.20 -3.37 5.60
CA TRP A 97 2.33 -2.63 6.86
C TRP A 97 3.60 -3.06 7.62
N PRO A 98 4.80 -2.85 7.04
CA PRO A 98 6.04 -3.34 7.58
C PRO A 98 6.34 -2.77 8.96
N VAL A 99 5.85 -1.58 9.33
CA VAL A 99 6.06 -1.06 10.70
C VAL A 99 5.39 -1.96 11.76
N ARG A 100 4.19 -2.49 11.48
CA ARG A 100 3.48 -3.40 12.39
C ARG A 100 3.97 -4.84 12.26
N GLY A 101 4.24 -5.31 11.04
CA GLY A 101 4.56 -6.72 10.80
C GLY A 101 3.37 -7.66 11.11
N PRO A 102 3.61 -8.98 11.25
CA PRO A 102 4.90 -9.67 11.11
C PRO A 102 5.36 -9.81 9.65
N GLN A 103 4.41 -9.68 8.71
CA GLN A 103 4.67 -9.67 7.27
C GLN A 103 5.38 -8.38 6.84
N LYS A 104 6.57 -8.52 6.23
CA LYS A 104 7.37 -7.41 5.68
C LYS A 104 7.51 -7.46 4.16
N THR A 105 7.08 -8.56 3.53
CA THR A 105 7.10 -8.76 2.08
C THR A 105 5.76 -9.21 1.54
N LEU A 106 5.44 -8.83 0.30
CA LEU A 106 4.31 -9.39 -0.45
C LEU A 106 4.82 -10.31 -1.57
N PHE A 107 4.11 -11.41 -1.79
CA PHE A 107 4.40 -12.31 -2.91
C PHE A 107 4.03 -11.65 -4.24
N VAL A 108 4.87 -11.83 -5.24
CA VAL A 108 4.67 -11.36 -6.61
C VAL A 108 4.75 -12.56 -7.54
N PRO A 109 3.61 -13.03 -8.04
CA PRO A 109 3.58 -14.09 -9.04
C PRO A 109 4.35 -13.67 -10.31
N GLY A 110 5.22 -14.54 -10.79
CA GLY A 110 6.06 -14.30 -11.96
C GLY A 110 5.28 -13.99 -13.23
N PHE A 111 4.07 -14.57 -13.39
CA PHE A 111 3.22 -14.30 -14.55
C PHE A 111 2.75 -12.84 -14.67
N LEU A 112 2.77 -12.07 -13.57
CA LEU A 112 2.47 -10.64 -13.59
C LEU A 112 3.60 -9.83 -14.23
N LEU A 113 4.81 -10.38 -14.33
CA LEU A 113 6.00 -9.66 -14.78
C LEU A 113 6.24 -9.87 -16.28
N SER A 114 6.51 -8.77 -16.97
CA SER A 114 6.95 -8.77 -18.37
C SER A 114 8.47 -8.79 -18.49
N THR A 115 8.97 -9.58 -19.44
CA THR A 115 10.37 -9.61 -19.87
C THR A 115 10.64 -8.72 -21.08
N SER A 116 9.59 -8.34 -21.82
CA SER A 116 9.70 -7.62 -23.09
C SER A 116 9.46 -6.12 -22.95
N VAL A 117 8.74 -5.69 -21.91
CA VAL A 117 8.44 -4.27 -21.63
C VAL A 117 8.77 -3.90 -20.19
N LEU A 118 8.76 -2.60 -19.89
CA LEU A 118 8.90 -2.09 -18.53
C LEU A 118 7.69 -2.55 -17.69
N ASN A 119 7.98 -2.93 -16.45
CA ASN A 119 6.97 -3.24 -15.45
C ASN A 119 6.71 -1.99 -14.61
N THR A 120 5.45 -1.64 -14.43
CA THR A 120 5.02 -0.48 -13.65
C THR A 120 4.69 -0.88 -12.23
N ILE A 121 5.15 -0.09 -11.27
CA ILE A 121 4.83 -0.21 -9.85
C ILE A 121 4.05 1.05 -9.45
N VAL A 122 2.91 0.86 -8.80
CA VAL A 122 2.17 1.93 -8.14
C VAL A 122 2.09 1.60 -6.65
N VAL A 123 2.47 2.54 -5.80
CA VAL A 123 2.37 2.43 -4.34
C VAL A 123 1.52 3.56 -3.81
N LEU A 124 0.44 3.23 -3.10
CA LEU A 124 -0.30 4.18 -2.28
C LEU A 124 0.23 4.11 -0.85
N GLU A 125 0.94 5.14 -0.40
CA GLU A 125 1.39 5.28 0.99
C GLU A 125 0.40 6.17 1.76
N LEU A 126 0.05 5.77 2.98
CA LEU A 126 -1.03 6.39 3.76
C LEU A 126 -0.55 7.23 4.94
N GLN A 127 0.73 7.12 5.32
CA GLN A 127 1.26 7.79 6.50
C GLN A 127 2.53 8.59 6.20
N ASN A 128 3.65 7.90 5.97
CA ASN A 128 4.96 8.53 5.78
C ASN A 128 5.81 7.75 4.78
N ALA A 129 6.10 8.37 3.64
CA ALA A 129 7.03 7.80 2.67
C ALA A 129 8.48 8.07 3.09
N PRO A 130 9.43 7.18 2.76
CA PRO A 130 10.84 7.43 3.00
C PRO A 130 11.35 8.56 2.08
N SER A 131 12.42 9.25 2.50
CA SER A 131 13.06 10.32 1.72
C SER A 131 13.58 9.87 0.36
N ASN A 132 13.92 8.58 0.22
CA ASN A 132 14.27 7.94 -1.04
C ASN A 132 13.32 6.75 -1.28
N PRO A 133 12.14 6.99 -1.90
CA PRO A 133 11.15 5.96 -2.19
C PRO A 133 11.70 4.87 -3.09
N LYS A 134 11.77 3.65 -2.56
CA LYS A 134 12.15 2.45 -3.32
C LYS A 134 11.52 1.21 -2.73
N VAL A 135 11.28 0.22 -3.57
CA VAL A 135 10.95 -1.14 -3.15
C VAL A 135 12.08 -2.09 -3.58
N LEU A 136 12.22 -3.21 -2.90
CA LEU A 136 13.25 -4.21 -3.20
C LEU A 136 12.57 -5.54 -3.51
N PHE A 137 13.01 -6.21 -4.57
CA PHE A 137 12.57 -7.57 -4.89
C PHE A 137 13.57 -8.57 -4.30
N LEU A 138 13.05 -9.57 -3.59
CA LEU A 138 13.81 -10.60 -2.90
C LEU A 138 13.46 -11.98 -3.46
N ASP A 139 14.36 -12.93 -3.31
CA ASP A 139 14.18 -14.34 -3.66
C ASP A 139 13.46 -15.15 -2.56
N ARG A 140 13.37 -14.61 -1.34
CA ARG A 140 12.75 -15.25 -0.18
C ARG A 140 11.79 -14.33 0.56
N PRO A 141 10.71 -14.87 1.14
CA PRO A 141 9.75 -14.08 1.89
C PRO A 141 10.25 -13.74 3.30
N VAL A 142 9.77 -12.64 3.86
CA VAL A 142 9.92 -12.26 5.28
C VAL A 142 8.54 -12.08 5.88
N LEU A 143 8.03 -13.13 6.53
CA LEU A 143 6.66 -13.18 7.07
C LEU A 143 6.59 -13.15 8.60
N ASN A 144 7.73 -13.39 9.27
CA ASN A 144 7.84 -13.64 10.71
C ASN A 144 8.75 -12.61 11.42
N SER A 145 8.85 -11.40 10.89
CA SER A 145 9.73 -10.40 11.51
C SER A 145 9.11 -9.91 12.82
N THR A 146 9.84 -10.15 13.91
CA THR A 146 9.52 -9.60 15.22
C THR A 146 9.99 -8.16 15.30
N SER A 147 9.10 -7.25 15.70
CA SER A 147 9.51 -5.90 16.07
C SER A 147 10.07 -5.97 17.49
N SER A 148 11.37 -5.73 17.69
CA SER A 148 11.88 -5.43 19.03
C SER A 148 11.41 -4.02 19.40
N PHE A 149 10.45 -3.92 20.31
CA PHE A 149 10.10 -2.63 20.92
C PHE A 149 11.34 -2.11 21.65
N SER A 150 11.94 -1.04 21.16
CA SER A 150 12.98 -0.32 21.89
C SER A 150 12.32 0.80 22.69
N LEU A 151 12.69 0.96 23.96
CA LEU A 151 12.23 2.05 24.84
C LEU A 151 12.51 3.45 24.27
N LYS A 152 13.31 3.57 23.21
CA LYS A 152 13.59 4.84 22.51
C LYS A 152 12.44 5.36 21.64
N ASP A 153 11.42 4.54 21.38
CA ASP A 153 10.28 4.90 20.52
C ASP A 153 9.11 5.54 21.30
N MET A 154 9.25 5.75 22.62
CA MET A 154 8.40 6.66 23.39
C MET A 154 9.00 8.07 23.37
N LYS A 155 8.52 8.92 22.46
CA LYS A 155 8.61 10.37 22.60
C LYS A 155 7.25 10.99 22.32
#